data_AF-A0A1I4VEX5-F1
#
_entry.id   AF-A0A1I4VEX5-F1
#
_cell.length_a   1.000
_cell.length_b   1.000
_cell.length_c   1.000
_cell.angle_alpha   90.00
_cell.angle_beta   90.00
_cell.angle_gamma   90.00
#
_symmetry.space_group_name_H-M   'P 1'
#
loop_
_entity.id
_entity.type
_entity.pdbx_description
1 polymer ?
#
loop_
_entity_poly.entity_id
_entity_poly.type
_entity_poly.pdbx_seq_one_letter_code
_entity_poly.pdbx_strand_id
1 'polypeptide(L)'
;MSQALYEITVNALLDRDRALTPAEWDAAVARVGGHRAPQLLAELDDAGLIEPELLASVVPAAWELADRPLARLPTDRWRELFTDAGVEARPELSG
;
A
#
# COMPACT_ATOMS: atom_id res chain seq x y z
N MET A 1 5.97 -4.08 16.77
CA MET A 1 5.54 -2.69 16.47
C MET A 1 4.12 -2.49 16.98
N SER A 2 3.82 -1.38 17.64
CA SER A 2 2.50 -1.15 18.27
C SER A 2 1.47 -0.61 17.28
N GLN A 3 0.20 -0.91 17.53
CA GLN A 3 -0.94 -0.37 16.77
C GLN A 3 -0.96 1.18 16.78
N ALA A 4 -0.62 1.79 17.92
CA ALA A 4 -0.58 3.24 18.04
C ALA A 4 0.45 3.91 17.11
N LEU A 5 1.62 3.27 16.87
CA LEU A 5 2.62 3.84 15.96
C LEU A 5 2.15 3.82 14.50
N TYR A 6 1.39 2.80 14.13
CA TYR A 6 0.77 2.71 12.81
C TYR A 6 -0.23 3.85 12.60
N GLU A 7 -1.19 4.00 13.52
CA GLU A 7 -2.23 5.04 13.44
C GLU A 7 -1.62 6.45 13.38
N ILE A 8 -0.61 6.74 14.20
CA ILE A 8 0.10 8.03 14.15
C ILE A 8 0.75 8.26 12.77
N THR A 9 1.34 7.21 12.18
CA THR A 9 2.03 7.32 10.90
C THR A 9 1.05 7.55 9.76
N VAL A 10 -0.05 6.79 9.73
CA VAL A 10 -1.10 6.92 8.72
C VAL A 10 -1.76 8.29 8.80
N ASN A 11 -2.23 8.71 9.98
CA ASN A 11 -2.90 10.00 10.15
C ASN A 11 -2.00 11.16 9.70
N ALA A 12 -0.72 11.11 10.05
CA ALA A 12 0.23 12.14 9.62
C ALA A 12 0.45 12.18 8.10
N LEU A 13 0.19 11.10 7.37
CA LEU A 13 0.22 11.09 5.90
C LEU A 13 -1.11 11.59 5.32
N LEU A 14 -2.23 11.16 5.90
CA LEU A 14 -3.58 11.58 5.51
C LEU A 14 -3.78 13.10 5.66
N ASP A 15 -3.19 13.72 6.68
CA ASP A 15 -3.32 15.16 6.95
C ASP A 15 -2.57 16.07 5.93
N ARG A 16 -1.81 15.51 4.98
CA ARG A 16 -0.88 16.30 4.13
C ARG A 16 -1.54 16.97 2.93
N ASP A 17 -2.76 16.60 2.57
CA ASP A 17 -3.56 17.16 1.45
C ASP A 17 -2.78 17.25 0.12
N ARG A 18 -1.86 16.30 -0.10
CA ARG A 18 -1.08 16.19 -1.34
C ARG A 18 -0.64 14.76 -1.60
N ALA A 19 -0.35 14.46 -2.85
CA ALA A 19 0.21 13.19 -3.26
C ALA A 19 1.51 12.83 -2.51
N LEU A 20 1.67 11.53 -2.26
CA LEU A 20 2.86 10.92 -1.71
C LEU A 20 4.00 10.94 -2.73
N THR A 21 5.22 11.17 -2.24
CA THR A 21 6.44 10.92 -3.01
C THR A 21 6.94 9.48 -2.79
N PRO A 22 7.76 8.93 -3.70
CA PRO A 22 8.37 7.60 -3.51
C PRO A 22 9.15 7.48 -2.19
N ALA A 23 9.91 8.52 -1.82
CA ALA A 23 10.69 8.53 -0.59
C ALA A 23 9.80 8.52 0.67
N GLU A 24 8.61 9.14 0.61
CA GLU A 24 7.65 9.13 1.70
C GLU A 24 6.98 7.77 1.86
N TRP A 25 6.71 7.07 0.76
CA TRP A 25 6.28 5.68 0.78
C TRP A 25 7.31 4.80 1.48
N ASP A 26 8.57 4.86 1.06
CA ASP A 26 9.65 4.05 1.64
C ASP A 26 9.83 4.32 3.14
N ALA A 27 9.78 5.60 3.53
CA ALA A 27 9.87 6.00 4.93
C ALA A 27 8.68 5.50 5.75
N ALA A 28 7.46 5.57 5.20
CA ALA A 28 6.26 5.08 5.85
C ALA A 28 6.32 3.56 6.04
N VAL A 29 6.67 2.81 5.00
CA VAL A 29 6.86 1.35 5.04
C VAL A 29 7.93 0.95 6.05
N ALA A 30 9.09 1.61 6.06
CA ALA A 30 10.14 1.34 7.03
C ALA A 30 9.67 1.58 8.47
N ARG A 31 8.81 2.59 8.67
CA ARG A 31 8.25 2.95 9.97
C ARG A 31 7.15 2.00 10.44
N VAL A 32 6.27 1.53 9.56
CA VAL A 32 5.14 0.63 9.90
C VAL A 32 5.46 -0.86 9.78
N GLY A 33 6.57 -1.18 9.11
CA GLY A 33 7.02 -2.54 8.80
C GLY A 33 6.32 -3.11 7.57
N GLY A 34 7.10 -3.82 6.72
CA GLY A 34 6.64 -4.37 5.43
C GLY A 34 5.38 -5.23 5.50
N HIS A 35 5.18 -6.00 6.58
CA HIS A 35 3.97 -6.78 6.80
C HIS A 35 2.65 -5.97 6.88
N ARG A 36 2.74 -4.64 7.12
CA ARG A 36 1.61 -3.71 7.09
C ARG A 36 1.53 -2.88 5.80
N ALA A 37 2.49 -3.03 4.88
CA ALA A 37 2.49 -2.30 3.62
C ALA A 37 1.18 -2.48 2.82
N PRO A 38 0.52 -3.66 2.79
CA PRO A 38 -0.80 -3.79 2.15
C PRO A 38 -1.87 -2.89 2.77
N GLN A 39 -1.95 -2.84 4.10
CA GLN A 39 -2.96 -2.03 4.78
C GLN A 39 -2.68 -0.53 4.56
N LEU A 40 -1.41 -0.12 4.65
CA LEU A 40 -0.99 1.25 4.37
C LEU A 40 -1.31 1.65 2.93
N LEU A 41 -1.02 0.78 1.96
CA LEU A 41 -1.33 1.00 0.54
C LEU A 41 -2.82 1.29 0.33
N ALA A 42 -3.69 0.42 0.84
CA ALA A 42 -5.13 0.59 0.68
C ALA A 42 -5.64 1.87 1.33
N GLU A 43 -5.19 2.20 2.54
CA GLU A 43 -5.62 3.43 3.23
C GLU A 43 -5.19 4.71 2.49
N LEU A 44 -4.00 4.70 1.87
CA LEU A 44 -3.50 5.85 1.10
C LEU A 44 -4.11 5.93 -0.31
N ASP A 45 -4.41 4.80 -0.93
CA ASP A 45 -5.13 4.73 -2.22
C ASP A 45 -6.58 5.19 -2.07
N ASP A 46 -7.28 4.71 -1.03
CA ASP A 46 -8.66 5.13 -0.71
C ASP A 46 -8.74 6.64 -0.42
N ALA A 47 -7.65 7.23 0.09
CA ALA A 47 -7.52 8.67 0.33
C ALA A 47 -7.08 9.47 -0.91
N GLY A 48 -6.81 8.82 -2.05
CA GLY A 48 -6.37 9.47 -3.27
C GLY A 48 -4.97 10.09 -3.17
N LEU A 49 -4.11 9.59 -2.28
CA LEU A 49 -2.77 10.13 -2.04
C LEU A 49 -1.68 9.46 -2.88
N ILE A 50 -2.02 8.40 -3.62
CA ILE A 50 -1.07 7.69 -4.49
C ILE A 50 -1.41 8.01 -5.94
N GLU A 51 -0.53 8.74 -6.61
CA GLU A 51 -0.67 9.01 -8.04
C GLU A 51 -0.46 7.73 -8.87
N PRO A 52 -1.07 7.60 -10.05
CA PRO A 52 -0.98 6.41 -10.90
C PRO A 52 0.47 5.98 -11.20
N GLU A 53 1.38 6.93 -11.41
CA GLU A 53 2.80 6.65 -11.68
C GLU A 53 3.50 6.00 -10.47
N LEU A 54 3.10 6.37 -9.25
CA LEU A 54 3.63 5.76 -8.04
C LEU A 54 2.98 4.39 -7.80
N LEU A 55 1.69 4.26 -8.08
CA LEU A 55 0.89 3.04 -7.89
C LEU A 55 1.53 1.82 -8.56
N ALA A 56 2.03 1.99 -9.79
CA ALA A 56 2.75 0.97 -10.57
C ALA A 56 3.96 0.35 -9.83
N SER A 57 4.61 1.12 -8.95
CA SER A 57 5.76 0.65 -8.16
C SER A 57 5.39 0.16 -6.77
N VAL A 58 4.43 0.81 -6.11
CA VAL A 58 4.10 0.51 -4.71
C VAL A 58 3.19 -0.71 -4.56
N VAL A 59 2.34 -1.00 -5.54
CA VAL A 59 1.45 -2.18 -5.51
C VAL A 59 2.26 -3.49 -5.52
N PRO A 60 3.20 -3.73 -6.46
CA PRO A 60 4.06 -4.90 -6.40
C PRO A 60 4.94 -4.93 -5.14
N ALA A 61 5.48 -3.78 -4.72
CA ALA A 61 6.33 -3.71 -3.53
C ALA A 61 5.56 -4.09 -2.25
N ALA A 62 4.34 -3.58 -2.06
CA ALA A 62 3.50 -3.90 -0.91
C ALA A 62 3.13 -5.39 -0.86
N TRP A 63 2.93 -6.02 -2.04
CA TRP A 63 2.73 -7.46 -2.14
C TRP A 63 3.96 -8.24 -1.65
N GLU A 64 5.15 -7.94 -2.20
CA GLU A 64 6.40 -8.65 -1.86
C GLU A 64 6.83 -8.46 -0.39
N LEU A 65 6.54 -7.29 0.19
CA LEU A 65 6.91 -6.97 1.57
C LEU A 65 6.07 -7.70 2.62
N ALA A 66 4.92 -8.24 2.23
CA ALA A 66 4.04 -8.94 3.14
C ALA A 66 4.27 -10.45 3.05
N ASP A 67 4.59 -11.10 4.18
CA ASP A 67 4.71 -12.57 4.25
C ASP A 67 3.42 -13.31 3.85
N ARG A 68 2.26 -12.65 4.00
CA ARG A 68 0.92 -13.18 3.68
C ARG A 68 0.02 -12.05 3.13
N PRO A 69 0.20 -11.61 1.88
CA PRO A 69 -0.49 -10.43 1.34
C PRO A 69 -2.02 -10.61 1.31
N LEU A 70 -2.48 -11.82 0.99
CA LEU A 70 -3.91 -12.18 0.97
C LEU A 70 -4.55 -12.25 2.37
N ALA A 71 -3.76 -12.32 3.44
CA ALA A 71 -4.27 -12.22 4.81
C ALA A 71 -4.41 -10.77 5.28
N ARG A 72 -3.88 -9.81 4.51
CA ARG A 72 -3.86 -8.37 4.85
C ARG A 72 -4.86 -7.56 4.04
N LEU A 73 -5.13 -7.99 2.82
CA LEU A 73 -6.11 -7.38 1.92
C LEU A 73 -6.91 -8.46 1.19
N PRO A 74 -8.22 -8.26 0.98
CA PRO A 74 -9.03 -9.17 0.15
C PRO A 74 -8.48 -9.31 -1.26
N THR A 75 -8.69 -10.48 -1.87
CA THR A 75 -8.26 -10.79 -3.25
C THR A 75 -8.80 -9.77 -4.26
N ASP A 76 -10.07 -9.39 -4.16
CA ASP A 76 -10.67 -8.44 -5.09
C ASP A 76 -10.02 -7.05 -4.99
N ARG A 77 -9.70 -6.60 -3.76
CA ARG A 77 -9.00 -5.33 -3.58
C ARG A 77 -7.59 -5.36 -4.16
N TRP A 78 -6.89 -6.49 -4.05
CA TRP A 78 -5.60 -6.66 -4.75
C TRP A 78 -5.77 -6.60 -6.27
N ARG A 79 -6.79 -7.24 -6.84
CA ARG A 79 -7.04 -7.19 -8.29
C ARG A 79 -7.27 -5.77 -8.78
N GLU A 80 -8.07 -5.00 -8.06
CA GLU A 80 -8.31 -3.57 -8.34
C GLU A 80 -6.98 -2.82 -8.35
N LEU A 81 -6.20 -2.91 -7.27
CA LEU A 81 -4.91 -2.21 -7.14
C LEU A 81 -3.93 -2.58 -8.26
N PHE A 82 -3.81 -3.86 -8.62
CA PHE A 82 -2.96 -4.30 -9.74
C PHE A 82 -3.46 -3.78 -11.09
N THR A 83 -4.79 -3.73 -11.28
CA THR A 83 -5.43 -3.21 -12.50
C THR A 83 -5.18 -1.70 -12.63
N ASP A 84 -5.42 -0.95 -11.56
CA ASP A 84 -5.25 0.51 -11.53
C ASP A 84 -3.76 0.91 -11.66
N ALA A 85 -2.87 0.08 -11.11
CA ALA A 85 -1.43 0.20 -11.31
C ALA A 85 -0.97 -0.06 -12.76
N GLY A 86 -1.83 -0.67 -13.60
CA GLY A 86 -1.47 -1.05 -14.96
C GLY A 86 -0.36 -2.11 -15.04
N VAL A 87 -0.18 -2.90 -13.99
CA VAL A 87 0.86 -3.94 -13.88
C VAL A 87 0.26 -5.33 -13.83
N GLU A 88 1.03 -6.34 -14.24
CA GLU A 88 0.57 -7.71 -14.27
C GLU A 88 0.18 -8.18 -12.86
N ALA A 89 -1.07 -8.64 -12.74
CA ALA A 89 -1.59 -9.21 -11.50
C ALA A 89 -0.83 -10.49 -11.13
N ARG A 90 -0.72 -10.73 -9.82
CA ARG A 90 -0.07 -11.94 -9.30
C ARG A 90 -0.87 -13.19 -9.67
N PRO A 91 -0.24 -14.31 -10.03
CA PRO A 91 -0.94 -15.54 -10.42
C PRO A 91 -1.96 -16.02 -9.38
N GLU A 92 -1.67 -15.78 -8.10
CA GLU A 92 -2.54 -16.09 -6.95
C GLU A 92 -3.87 -15.31 -6.96
N LEU A 93 -3.96 -14.25 -7.77
CA LEU A 93 -5.17 -13.44 -7.96
C LEU A 93 -6.01 -13.91 -9.15
N SER A 94 -5.59 -14.89 -9.95
CA SER A 94 -6.29 -15.32 -11.18
C SER A 94 -7.36 -16.40 -10.95
N GLY A 95 -7.66 -16.75 -9.70
CA GLY A 95 -8.59 -17.83 -9.29
C GLY A 95 -10.06 -17.46 -9.22
#